data_AF-A0A2A4PIT3-F1
#
_entry.id   AF-A0A2A4PIT3-F1
#
_cell.length_a   1.000
_cell.length_b   1.000
_cell.length_c   1.000
_cell.angle_alpha   90.00
_cell.angle_beta   90.00
_cell.angle_gamma   90.00
#
_symmetry.space_group_name_H-M   'P 1'
#
loop_
_entity.id
_entity.type
_entity.pdbx_description
1 polymer ?
#
loop_
_entity_poly.entity_id
_entity_poly.type
_entity_poly.pdbx_seq_one_letter_code
_entity_poly.pdbx_strand_id
1 'polypeptide(L)' 'MAKTITLKVKYTKFKTITCSYSSAKRFTCLAQISAILPELLSRTEAGQHGVRLVGLSASGLMKKGASEQKNQLEFEIK' A
#
# COMPACT_ATOMS: atom_id res chain seq x y z
N MET A 1 -12.62 -1.89 0.76
CA MET A 1 -11.53 -2.56 1.53
C MET A 1 -10.30 -2.62 0.65
N ALA A 2 -9.10 -2.40 1.19
CA ALA A 2 -7.84 -2.43 0.44
C ALA A 2 -6.96 -3.61 0.86
N LYS A 3 -6.16 -4.15 -0.05
CA LYS A 3 -5.22 -5.25 0.26
C LYS A 3 -3.81 -4.75 0.57
N THR A 4 -3.41 -3.68 -0.10
CA THR A 4 -2.05 -3.15 -0.04
C THR A 4 -2.10 -1.65 0.22
N ILE A 5 -1.25 -1.19 1.12
CA ILE A 5 -1.01 0.23 1.38
C ILE A 5 0.41 0.55 0.92
N THR A 6 0.56 1.68 0.25
CA THR A 6 1.84 2.17 -0.26
C THR A 6 2.10 3.56 0.28
N LEU A 7 3.30 3.75 0.84
CA LEU A 7 3.83 5.02 1.31
C LEU A 7 4.86 5.53 0.31
N LYS A 8 4.70 6.79 -0.10
CA LYS A 8 5.63 7.50 -0.99
C LYS A 8 6.19 8.71 -0.26
N VAL A 9 7.51 8.80 -0.16
CA VAL A 9 8.20 9.93 0.46
C VAL A 9 9.09 10.60 -0.59
N LYS A 10 8.87 11.90 -0.80
CA LYS A 10 9.71 12.74 -1.67
C LYS A 10 10.57 13.65 -0.82
N TYR A 11 11.88 13.57 -0.99
CA TYR A 11 12.87 14.34 -0.25
C TYR A 11 13.22 15.67 -0.93
N THR A 12 13.97 16.51 -0.21
CA THR A 12 14.40 17.83 -0.67
C THR A 12 15.19 17.81 -1.97
N LYS A 13 16.01 16.78 -2.18
CA LYS A 13 16.79 16.52 -3.41
C LYS A 13 15.99 15.81 -4.51
N PHE A 14 14.65 15.88 -4.47
CA PHE A 14 13.72 15.25 -5.43
C PHE A 14 13.80 13.71 -5.54
N LYS A 15 14.65 13.05 -4.73
CA LYS A 15 14.65 11.59 -4.53
C LYS A 15 13.29 11.17 -3.98
N THR A 16 12.71 10.14 -4.58
CA THR A 16 11.43 9.56 -4.15
C THR A 16 11.64 8.11 -3.75
N ILE A 17 11.25 7.75 -2.54
CA ILE A 17 11.23 6.37 -2.06
C ILE A 17 9.79 5.93 -1.92
N THR A 18 9.51 4.71 -2.36
CA THR A 18 8.18 4.09 -2.25
C THR A 18 8.33 2.74 -1.54
N CYS A 19 7.57 2.54 -0.48
CA CYS A 19 7.48 1.26 0.22
C CYS A 19 6.01 0.84 0.32
N SER A 20 5.75 -0.46 0.26
CA SER A 20 4.39 -0.98 0.33
C SER A 20 4.29 -2.12 1.35
N TYR A 21 3.09 -2.28 1.88
CA TYR A 21 2.73 -3.34 2.81
C TYR A 21 1.45 -4.01 2.32
N SER A 22 1.53 -5.31 2.04
CA SER A 22 0.40 -6.13 1.65
C SER A 22 0.01 -7.02 2.82
N SER A 23 -1.25 -6.99 3.22
CA SER A 23 -1.74 -7.79 4.33
C SER A 23 -2.63 -8.94 3.84
N ALA A 24 -2.61 -10.05 4.58
CA ALA A 24 -3.56 -11.14 4.39
C ALA A 24 -5.00 -10.69 4.71
N LYS A 25 -5.16 -9.82 5.73
CA LYS A 25 -6.45 -9.20 6.08
C LYS A 25 -6.56 -7.85 5.39
N ARG A 26 -7.72 -7.54 4.83
CA ARG A 26 -7.91 -6.27 4.12
C ARG A 26 -8.12 -5.12 5.09
N PHE A 27 -7.55 -3.98 4.74
CA PHE A 27 -7.76 -2.71 5.43
C PHE A 27 -9.19 -2.24 5.20
N THR A 28 -9.88 -1.98 6.31
CA THR A 28 -11.30 -1.58 6.36
C THR A 28 -11.48 -0.20 6.94
N CYS A 29 -10.54 0.26 7.76
CA CYS A 29 -10.57 1.56 8.40
C CYS A 29 -9.17 2.19 8.46
N LEU A 30 -9.16 3.51 8.69
CA LEU A 30 -7.93 4.29 8.71
C LEU A 30 -7.02 3.94 9.90
N ALA A 31 -7.59 3.54 11.04
CA ALA A 31 -6.82 3.12 12.22
C ALA A 31 -5.87 1.94 11.94
N GLN A 32 -6.30 0.99 11.11
CA GLN A 32 -5.45 -0.13 10.67
C GLN A 32 -4.27 0.34 9.81
N ILE A 33 -4.47 1.40 9.02
CA ILE A 33 -3.43 2.02 8.20
C ILE A 33 -2.46 2.81 9.09
N SER A 34 -2.98 3.58 10.04
CA SER A 34 -2.16 4.33 11.00
C SER A 34 -1.27 3.42 11.85
N ALA A 35 -1.72 2.22 12.19
CA ALA A 35 -0.94 1.25 12.96
C ALA A 35 0.30 0.73 12.21
N ILE A 36 0.25 0.63 10.86
CA ILE A 36 1.38 0.15 10.05
C ILE A 36 2.28 1.28 9.53
N LEU A 37 1.84 2.54 9.63
CA LEU A 37 2.58 3.70 9.13
C LEU A 37 3.98 3.82 9.74
N PRO A 38 4.19 3.63 11.06
CA PRO A 38 5.52 3.68 11.66
C PRO A 38 6.49 2.66 11.06
N GLU A 39 6.00 1.44 10.80
CA GLU A 39 6.79 0.38 10.17
C GLU A 39 7.13 0.71 8.71
N LEU A 40 6.19 1.30 7.96
CA LEU A 40 6.47 1.76 6.60
C LEU A 40 7.48 2.93 6.61
N LEU A 41 7.34 3.87 7.55
CA LEU A 41 8.25 5.00 7.69
C LEU A 41 9.66 4.57 8.09
N SER A 42 9.81 3.57 8.95
CA SER A 42 11.13 3.06 9.38
C SER A 42 11.92 2.40 8.23
N ARG A 43 11.24 2.01 7.15
CA ARG A 43 11.87 1.53 5.90
C ARG A 43 12.32 2.67 4.98
N THR A 44 12.19 3.92 5.42
CA THR A 44 12.56 5.12 4.68
C THR A 44 13.55 5.97 5.48
N GLU A 45 14.17 6.94 4.81
CA GLU A 45 15.05 7.95 5.40
C GLU A 45 14.27 9.15 5.97
N ALA A 46 12.96 8.99 6.24
CA ALA A 46 12.11 10.05 6.77
C ALA A 46 12.60 10.45 8.18
N GLY A 47 12.82 11.76 8.37
CA GLY A 47 13.43 12.30 9.59
C GLY A 47 14.95 12.45 9.53
N GLN A 48 15.64 11.73 8.65
CA GLN A 48 17.09 11.89 8.40
C GLN A 48 17.36 12.94 7.30
N HIS A 49 16.43 13.05 6.36
CA HIS A 49 16.49 14.04 5.29
C HIS A 49 15.20 14.86 5.27
N GLY A 50 15.30 16.11 4.82
CA GLY A 50 14.14 16.98 4.65
C GLY A 50 13.12 16.34 3.72
N VAL A 51 11.89 16.18 4.21
CA VAL A 51 10.76 15.62 3.45
C VAL A 51 9.95 16.78 2.87
N ARG A 52 9.71 16.75 1.55
CA ARG A 52 8.86 17.73 0.86
C ARG A 52 7.42 17.26 0.71
N LEU A 53 7.22 15.95 0.55
CA LEU A 53 5.90 15.38 0.33
C LEU A 53 5.85 13.95 0.88
N VAL A 54 4.74 13.64 1.52
CA VAL A 54 4.35 12.28 1.90
C VAL A 54 3.02 11.97 1.24
N GLY A 55 2.96 10.84 0.53
CA GLY A 55 1.76 10.35 -0.12
C GLY A 55 1.43 8.95 0.36
N LEU A 56 0.14 8.69 0.54
CA LEU A 56 -0.39 7.36 0.84
C LEU A 56 -1.31 6.94 -0.30
N SER A 57 -1.16 5.70 -0.76
CA SER A 57 -2.08 5.10 -1.73
C SER A 57 -2.49 3.71 -1.28
N ALA A 58 -3.70 3.31 -1.66
CA ALA A 58 -4.26 2.01 -1.37
C ALA A 58 -4.61 1.30 -2.67
N SER A 59 -4.28 0.01 -2.78
CA SER A 59 -4.54 -0.81 -3.96
C SER A 59 -5.14 -2.17 -3.59
N GLY A 60 -5.59 -2.92 -4.60
CA GLY A 60 -6.39 -4.12 -4.40
C GLY A 60 -7.73 -3.80 -3.73
N LEU A 61 -8.38 -2.73 -4.20
CA LEU A 61 -9.65 -2.25 -3.67
C LEU A 61 -10.77 -3.21 -4.04
N MET A 62 -11.66 -3.44 -3.08
CA MET A 62 -12.87 -4.22 -3.31
C MET A 62 -14.04 -3.76 -2.46
N LYS A 63 -15.23 -3.99 -3.00
CA LYS A 63 -16.50 -3.68 -2.36
C LYS A 63 -16.70 -4.56 -1.13
N LYS A 64 -17.29 -3.97 -0.10
CA LYS A 64 -17.69 -4.71 1.10
C LYS A 64 -18.74 -5.75 0.68
N GLY A 65 -18.52 -7.02 1.02
CA GLY A 65 -19.41 -8.13 0.65
C GLY A 65 -19.15 -8.74 -0.73
N ALA A 66 -18.18 -8.25 -1.51
CA ALA A 66 -17.77 -8.93 -2.73
C ALA A 66 -16.95 -10.18 -2.38
N SER A 67 -17.35 -11.34 -2.91
CA SER A 67 -16.53 -12.54 -2.91
C SER A 67 -15.41 -12.40 -3.95
N GLU A 68 -14.22 -12.93 -3.66
CA GLU A 68 -13.18 -13.08 -4.68
C GLU A 68 -13.68 -14.11 -5.69
N GLN A 69 -14.20 -13.64 -6.83
CA GLN A 69 -14.49 -14.50 -7.96
C GLN A 69 -13.16 -14.98 -8.53
N LYS A 70 -12.83 -16.24 -8.25
CA LYS A 70 -11.71 -16.93 -8.90
C LYS A 70 -12.15 -17.36 -10.29
N ASN A 71 -12.19 -16.41 -11.22
CA ASN A 71 -12.37 -16.73 -12.63
C ASN A 71 -11.03 -17.25 -13.15
N GLN A 72 -10.84 -18.56 -13.03
CA GLN A 72 -9.69 -19.25 -13.61
C GLN A 72 -9.76 -19.10 -15.13
N LEU A 73 -8.65 -18.71 -15.76
CA LEU A 73 -8.54 -18.71 -17.21
C LEU A 73 -8.51 -20.17 -17.69
N GLU A 74 -9.40 -20.52 -18.60
CA GLU A 74 -9.33 -21.79 -19.31
C GLU A 74 -8.26 -21.69 -20.40
N PHE A 75 -7.32 -22.64 -20.40
CA PHE A 75 -6.34 -22.76 -21.46
C PHE A 75 -6.82 -23.85 -22.43
N GLU A 76 -7.25 -23.46 -23.62
CA GLU A 76 -7.42 -24.40 -24.73
C GLU A 76 -6.03 -24.82 -25.23
N ILE A 77 -5.68 -26.09 -24.99
CA ILE A 77 -4.49 -26.72 -25.59
C ILE A 77 -4.98 -27.35 -26.91
N LYS A 78 -4.49 -26.85 -28.05
CA LYS A 78 -4.68 -27.44 -29.39
C LYS A 78 -3.63 -28.51 -29.68
#